data_AF-A0A7Y9DS71-F1
#
_entry.id   AF-A0A7Y9DS71-F1
#
_cell.length_a   1.000
_cell.length_b   1.000
_cell.length_c   1.000
_cell.angle_alpha   90.00
_cell.angle_beta   90.00
_cell.angle_gamma   90.00
#
_symmetry.space_group_name_H-M   'P 1'
#
loop_
_entity.id
_entity.type
_entity.pdbx_description
1 polymer ?
#
loop_
_entity_poly.entity_id
_entity_poly.type
_entity_poly.pdbx_seq_one_letter_code
_entity_poly.pdbx_strand_id
1 'polypeptide(L)'
;MVPRAAPPVVPGFQKSPGVAVLLSFLLLGGGFLYLNRVGAGVALLVWDLFLFFLILIPFIGWVAAPLLWLVSFAIVAPLTYSAANDYNRSLGNR
;
A
#
# COMPACT_ATOMS: atom_id res chain seq x y z
N MET A 1 -21.64 -12.96 -35.74
CA MET A 1 -20.85 -12.42 -34.62
C MET A 1 -20.26 -13.61 -33.87
N VAL A 2 -18.96 -13.87 -34.01
CA VAL A 2 -18.32 -14.98 -33.28
C VAL A 2 -18.18 -14.53 -31.83
N PRO A 3 -18.68 -15.28 -30.83
CA PRO A 3 -18.41 -14.99 -29.44
C PRO A 3 -16.89 -15.03 -29.25
N ARG A 4 -16.26 -13.88 -28.99
CA ARG A 4 -14.86 -13.86 -28.58
C ARG A 4 -14.79 -14.59 -27.24
N ALA A 5 -14.18 -15.77 -27.22
CA ALA A 5 -13.77 -16.41 -25.99
C ALA A 5 -12.93 -15.39 -25.20
N ALA A 6 -13.25 -15.21 -23.91
CA ALA A 6 -12.46 -14.35 -23.05
C ALA A 6 -10.99 -14.78 -23.13
N PRO A 7 -10.04 -13.84 -23.25
CA PRO A 7 -8.62 -14.19 -23.28
C PRO A 7 -8.29 -15.04 -22.04
N PRO A 8 -7.52 -16.13 -22.19
CA PRO A 8 -7.13 -16.96 -21.06
C PRO A 8 -6.38 -16.07 -20.08
N VAL A 9 -6.92 -15.95 -18.86
CA VAL A 9 -6.24 -15.26 -17.76
C VAL A 9 -4.93 -15.99 -17.56
N VAL A 10 -3.84 -15.43 -18.09
CA VAL A 10 -2.50 -15.88 -17.74
C VAL A 10 -2.43 -15.73 -16.23
N PRO A 11 -2.17 -16.80 -15.46
CA PRO A 11 -2.03 -16.68 -14.01
C PRO A 11 -0.70 -15.97 -13.72
N GLY A 12 -0.61 -14.70 -14.10
CA GLY A 12 0.31 -13.75 -13.50
C GLY A 12 -0.02 -13.72 -12.03
N PHE A 13 0.98 -13.86 -11.18
CA PHE A 13 0.86 -13.86 -9.73
C PHE A 13 -0.06 -12.70 -9.28
N GLN A 14 -1.31 -13.03 -8.96
CA GLN A 14 -2.27 -12.05 -8.44
C GLN A 14 -1.77 -11.60 -7.08
N LYS A 15 -1.78 -10.29 -6.84
CA LYS A 15 -1.32 -9.71 -5.58
C LYS A 15 -2.51 -9.60 -4.63
N SER A 16 -2.32 -10.01 -3.38
CA SER A 16 -3.41 -9.96 -2.39
C SER A 16 -3.59 -8.54 -1.85
N PRO A 17 -4.79 -7.93 -1.97
CA PRO A 17 -5.07 -6.61 -1.39
C PRO A 17 -4.90 -6.60 0.12
N GLY A 18 -5.27 -7.68 0.81
CA GLY A 18 -5.10 -7.79 2.26
C GLY A 18 -3.64 -7.79 2.69
N VAL A 19 -2.77 -8.43 1.91
CA VAL A 19 -1.31 -8.41 2.16
C VAL A 19 -0.76 -6.99 1.96
N ALA A 20 -1.22 -6.27 0.94
CA ALA A 20 -0.81 -4.88 0.72
C ALA A 20 -1.20 -3.97 1.90
N VAL A 21 -2.40 -4.13 2.45
CA VAL A 21 -2.86 -3.38 3.62
C VAL A 21 -2.07 -3.76 4.87
N LEU A 22 -1.88 -5.06 5.13
CA LEU A 22 -1.11 -5.53 6.29
C LEU A 22 0.34 -5.04 6.26
N LEU A 23 0.98 -5.07 5.08
CA LEU A 23 2.33 -4.53 4.93
C LEU A 23 2.37 -3.03 5.19
N SER A 24 1.34 -2.28 4.77
CA SER A 24 1.21 -0.84 5.07
C SER A 24 0.93 -0.55 6.53
N PHE A 25 0.32 -1.49 7.25
CA PHE A 25 0.10 -1.40 8.70
C PHE A 25 1.41 -1.66 9.47
N LEU A 26 2.29 -2.54 8.97
CA LEU A 26 3.58 -2.80 9.62
C LEU A 26 4.60 -1.70 9.32
N LEU A 27 4.60 -1.22 8.08
CA LEU A 27 5.50 -0.21 7.56
C LEU A 27 4.70 0.62 6.57
N LEU A 28 4.56 1.92 6.78
CA LEU A 28 3.59 2.72 6.02
C LEU A 28 3.78 2.61 4.48
N GLY A 29 5.01 2.45 4.01
CA GLY A 29 5.33 2.26 2.58
C GLY A 29 5.32 0.81 2.07
N GLY A 30 5.19 -0.18 2.95
CA GLY A 30 5.36 -1.60 2.64
C GLY A 30 4.38 -2.13 1.58
N GLY A 31 3.10 -1.74 1.66
CA GLY A 31 2.10 -2.16 0.67
C GLY A 31 2.37 -1.64 -0.73
N PHE A 32 2.84 -0.39 -0.86
CA PHE A 32 3.19 0.18 -2.16
C PHE A 32 4.43 -0.49 -2.76
N LEU A 33 5.43 -0.83 -1.95
CA LEU A 33 6.59 -1.62 -2.41
C LEU A 33 6.18 -3.01 -2.87
N TYR A 34 5.30 -3.69 -2.14
CA TYR A 34 4.73 -4.97 -2.55
C TYR A 34 4.02 -4.90 -3.91
N LEU A 35 3.38 -3.77 -4.20
CA LEU A 35 2.71 -3.50 -5.47
C LEU A 35 3.64 -2.95 -6.57
N ASN A 36 4.96 -2.95 -6.35
CA ASN A 36 5.98 -2.43 -7.26
C ASN A 36 5.86 -0.91 -7.55
N ARG A 37 5.19 -0.16 -6.67
CA ARG A 37 5.06 1.30 -6.73
C ARG A 37 6.16 1.96 -5.89
N VAL A 38 7.40 1.85 -6.37
CA VAL A 38 8.61 2.21 -5.62
C VAL A 38 8.61 3.66 -5.13
N GLY A 39 8.26 4.63 -5.99
CA GLY A 39 8.28 6.05 -5.61
C GLY A 39 7.38 6.38 -4.41
N ALA A 40 6.13 5.93 -4.45
CA ALA A 40 5.19 6.12 -3.34
C ALA A 40 5.60 5.31 -2.09
N GLY A 41 6.08 4.09 -2.28
CA GLY A 41 6.56 3.24 -1.18
C GLY A 41 7.73 3.87 -0.44
N VAL A 42 8.74 4.36 -1.15
CA VAL A 42 9.91 5.02 -0.54
C VAL A 42 9.51 6.32 0.16
N ALA A 43 8.66 7.15 -0.45
CA ALA A 43 8.19 8.38 0.18
C ALA A 43 7.48 8.11 1.53
N LEU A 44 6.64 7.07 1.57
CA LEU A 44 5.94 6.67 2.79
C LEU A 44 6.86 6.02 3.82
N LEU A 45 7.91 5.29 3.40
CA LEU A 45 8.94 4.80 4.33
C LEU A 45 9.75 5.94 4.96
N VAL A 46 10.08 6.98 4.19
CA VAL A 46 10.75 8.18 4.71
C VAL A 46 9.85 8.90 5.71
N TRP A 47 8.55 9.00 5.42
CA TRP A 47 7.56 9.54 6.36
C TRP A 47 7.45 8.70 7.64
N ASP A 48 7.38 7.37 7.52
CA ASP A 48 7.33 6.46 8.66
C ASP A 48 8.60 6.57 9.54
N LEU A 49 9.77 6.71 8.91
CA LEU A 49 11.04 6.96 9.60
C LEU A 49 11.03 8.32 10.33
N PHE A 50 10.48 9.37 9.71
CA PHE A 50 10.30 10.66 10.36
C PHE A 50 9.40 10.55 11.61
N LEU A 51 8.28 9.83 11.53
CA LEU A 51 7.40 9.58 12.68
C LEU A 51 8.11 8.81 13.79
N PHE A 52 8.98 7.86 13.41
CA PHE A 52 9.81 7.13 14.37
C PHE A 52 10.78 8.07 15.12
N PHE A 53 11.42 9.02 14.44
CA PHE A 53 12.24 10.03 15.12
C PHE A 53 11.41 11.03 15.94
N LEU A 54 10.20 11.36 15.47
CA LEU A 54 9.30 12.28 16.17
C LEU A 54 8.93 11.74 17.56
N ILE A 55 8.78 10.42 17.74
CA ILE A 55 8.44 9.80 19.03
C ILE A 55 9.53 9.99 20.10
N LEU A 56 10.77 10.31 19.70
CA LEU A 56 11.88 10.58 20.62
C LEU A 56 11.73 11.93 21.35
N ILE A 57 10.85 12.80 20.87
CA ILE A 57 10.53 14.09 21.50
C ILE A 57 9.47 13.84 22.60
N PRO A 58 9.79 14.01 23.90
CA PRO A 58 8.85 13.73 24.97
C PRO A 58 7.59 14.61 24.88
N PHE A 59 6.46 14.08 25.37
CA PHE A 59 5.14 14.71 25.36
C PHE A 59 4.54 14.98 23.97
N ILE A 60 5.19 15.82 23.16
CA ILE A 60 4.73 16.18 21.81
C ILE A 60 4.83 14.98 20.89
N GLY A 61 5.99 14.32 20.85
CA GLY A 61 6.21 13.16 19.99
C GLY A 61 5.31 11.98 20.34
N TRP A 62 5.09 11.74 21.63
CA TRP A 62 4.25 10.64 22.12
C TRP A 62 2.78 10.78 21.74
N VAL A 63 2.30 12.00 21.53
CA VAL A 63 0.92 12.25 21.10
C VAL A 63 0.86 12.42 19.58
N ALA A 64 1.74 13.25 19.01
CA ALA A 64 1.74 13.57 17.59
C ALA A 64 2.11 12.37 16.72
N ALA A 65 3.13 11.59 17.07
CA ALA A 65 3.57 10.45 16.25
C ALA A 65 2.47 9.39 16.07
N PRO A 66 1.82 8.85 17.11
CA PRO A 66 0.75 7.86 16.91
C PRO A 66 -0.48 8.45 16.22
N LEU A 67 -0.84 9.71 16.47
CA LEU A 67 -1.95 10.37 15.76
C LEU A 67 -1.67 10.52 14.26
N LEU A 68 -0.50 11.06 13.91
CA LEU A 68 -0.09 11.22 12.52
C LEU A 68 0.05 9.86 11.83
N TRP A 69 0.57 8.86 12.53
CA TRP A 69 0.65 7.49 12.03
C TRP A 69 -0.73 6.92 11.72
N LEU A 70 -1.69 7.03 12.64
CA LEU A 70 -3.06 6.55 12.45
C LEU A 70 -3.76 7.25 11.27
N VAL A 71 -3.62 8.58 11.15
CA VAL A 71 -4.18 9.33 10.01
C VAL A 71 -3.53 8.88 8.71
N SER A 72 -2.20 8.71 8.70
CA SER A 72 -1.48 8.30 7.51
C SER A 72 -1.87 6.87 7.10
N PHE A 73 -1.99 5.94 8.06
CA PHE A 73 -2.46 4.58 7.80
C PHE A 73 -3.90 4.55 7.28
N ALA A 74 -4.81 5.33 7.88
CA ALA A 74 -6.21 5.42 7.44
C ALA A 74 -6.33 5.88 5.97
N ILE A 75 -5.38 6.69 5.49
CA ILE A 75 -5.29 7.11 4.09
C ILE A 75 -4.62 6.02 3.23
N VAL A 76 -3.51 5.45 3.68
CA VAL A 76 -2.69 4.51 2.91
C VAL A 76 -3.38 3.14 2.73
N ALA A 77 -4.11 2.66 3.73
CA ALA A 77 -4.80 1.37 3.69
C ALA A 77 -5.77 1.24 2.49
N PRO A 78 -6.75 2.15 2.28
CA PRO A 78 -7.63 2.05 1.12
C PRO A 78 -6.89 2.27 -0.21
N LEU A 79 -5.82 3.08 -0.23
CA LEU A 79 -5.03 3.33 -1.44
C LEU A 79 -4.23 2.09 -1.88
N THR A 80 -3.64 1.36 -0.93
CA THR A 80 -2.92 0.12 -1.24
C THR A 80 -3.87 -1.01 -1.59
N TYR A 81 -5.04 -1.05 -0.94
CA TYR A 81 -6.11 -1.98 -1.30
C TYR A 81 -6.60 -1.77 -2.75
N SER A 82 -6.93 -0.53 -3.12
CA SER A 82 -7.39 -0.22 -4.49
C SER A 82 -6.29 -0.44 -5.51
N ALA A 83 -5.04 -0.05 -5.22
CA ALA A 83 -3.90 -0.28 -6.10
C ALA A 83 -3.65 -1.77 -6.36
N ALA A 84 -3.88 -2.65 -5.37
CA ALA A 84 -3.79 -4.10 -5.55
C ALA A 84 -4.89 -4.64 -6.49
N ASN A 85 -6.13 -4.15 -6.32
CA ASN A 85 -7.24 -4.52 -7.19
C ASN A 85 -7.02 -4.05 -8.63
N ASP A 86 -6.53 -2.83 -8.82
CA ASP A 86 -6.24 -2.28 -10.15
C ASP A 86 -5.11 -3.05 -10.82
N TYR A 87 -4.08 -3.46 -10.06
CA TYR A 87 -3.03 -4.34 -10.55
C TYR A 87 -3.62 -5.68 -11.05
N ASN A 88 -4.45 -6.33 -10.25
CA ASN A 88 -5.09 -7.60 -10.63
C ASN A 88 -6.01 -7.45 -11.84
N ARG A 89 -6.78 -6.35 -11.94
CA ARG A 89 -7.62 -6.04 -13.11
C ARG A 89 -6.78 -5.85 -14.37
N SER A 90 -5.62 -5.20 -14.26
CA SER A 90 -4.71 -5.01 -15.40
C SER A 90 -4.14 -6.31 -15.95
N LEU A 91 -4.07 -7.37 -15.14
CA LEU A 91 -3.68 -8.71 -15.59
C LEU A 91 -4.79 -9.43 -16.33
N GLY A 92 -6.06 -9.21 -15.96
CA GLY A 92 -7.21 -9.82 -16.64
C GLY A 92 -7.56 -9.18 -18.00
N ASN A 93 -7.08 -7.97 -18.26
CA ASN A 93 -7.31 -7.23 -19.51
C ASN A 93 -6.15 -7.35 -20.54
N ARG A 94 -5.13 -8.14 -20.24
CA ARG A 94 -3.98 -8.43 -21.13
C ARG A 94 -4.13 -9.84 -21.70
#